data_AF-A0A2S4KNX5-F1
#
_entry.id   AF-A0A2S4KNX5-F1
#
_cell.length_a   1.000
_cell.length_b   1.000
_cell.length_c   1.000
_cell.angle_alpha   90.00
_cell.angle_beta   90.00
_cell.angle_gamma   90.00
#
_symmetry.space_group_name_H-M   'P 1'
#
loop_
_entity.id
_entity.type
_entity.pdbx_description
1 polymer ?
#
loop_
_entity_poly.entity_id
_entity_poly.type
_entity_poly.pdbx_seq_one_letter_code
_entity_poly.pdbx_strand_id
1 'polypeptide(L)'
;MALPLCPLVQLTTGAVHPHFPRTVLQFWLLTDAQLESLATFYHQRSPSPWSAQYPCPVVWRSDLPLEEKRRRMGKFIGLRGCDVDVAVHHPGNVAAAIMGAGVRSEDDIADEARLAAADEEVWRRKLSPW
;
A
#
# COMPACT_ATOMS: atom_id res chain seq x y z
N MET A 1 -26.97 -3.87 0.12
CA MET A 1 -26.35 -4.51 1.30
C MET A 1 -24.87 -4.14 1.29
N ALA A 2 -24.37 -3.46 2.32
CA ALA A 2 -22.94 -3.12 2.40
C ALA A 2 -22.14 -4.35 2.86
N LEU A 3 -20.90 -4.50 2.35
CA LEU A 3 -20.02 -5.60 2.74
C LEU A 3 -19.70 -5.52 4.25
N PRO A 4 -19.92 -6.59 5.03
CA PRO A 4 -19.66 -6.59 6.46
C PRO A 4 -18.15 -6.62 6.76
N LEU A 5 -17.76 -6.04 7.89
CA LEU A 5 -16.39 -6.05 8.42
C LEU A 5 -16.35 -6.71 9.79
N CYS A 6 -15.34 -7.56 9.99
CA CYS A 6 -15.09 -8.20 11.27
C CYS A 6 -14.42 -7.20 12.25
N PRO A 7 -14.85 -7.16 13.52
CA PRO A 7 -14.26 -6.27 14.51
C PRO A 7 -12.83 -6.69 14.86
N LEU A 8 -11.94 -5.70 14.95
CA LEU A 8 -10.61 -5.87 15.54
C LEU A 8 -10.69 -5.65 17.06
N VAL A 9 -9.89 -6.40 17.82
CA VAL A 9 -9.77 -6.25 19.28
C VAL A 9 -8.47 -5.55 19.66
N GLN A 10 -8.48 -4.82 20.77
CA GLN A 10 -7.27 -4.23 21.34
C GLN A 10 -6.44 -5.32 22.02
N LEU A 11 -5.12 -5.34 21.81
CA LEU A 11 -4.25 -6.40 22.32
C LEU A 11 -4.15 -6.45 23.85
N THR A 12 -4.30 -5.32 24.52
CA THR A 12 -4.16 -5.23 25.98
C THR A 12 -5.43 -5.58 26.74
N THR A 13 -6.60 -5.25 26.19
CA THR A 13 -7.89 -5.36 26.89
C THR A 13 -8.82 -6.40 26.26
N GLY A 14 -8.58 -6.81 25.02
CA GLY A 14 -9.51 -7.63 24.23
C GLY A 14 -10.78 -6.88 23.81
N ALA A 15 -10.92 -5.60 24.13
CA ALA A 15 -12.11 -4.82 23.82
C ALA A 15 -12.13 -4.34 22.36
N VAL A 16 -13.34 -4.07 21.85
CA VAL A 16 -13.56 -3.48 20.53
C VAL A 16 -13.89 -2.00 20.69
N HIS A 17 -13.31 -1.14 19.86
CA HIS A 17 -13.62 0.28 19.90
C HIS A 17 -15.10 0.56 19.56
N PRO A 18 -15.83 1.44 20.28
CA PRO A 18 -17.25 1.71 20.04
C PRO A 18 -17.58 2.17 18.62
N HIS A 19 -16.66 2.91 17.99
CA HIS A 19 -16.79 3.40 16.61
C HIS A 19 -16.14 2.49 15.56
N PHE A 20 -15.79 1.25 15.91
CA PHE A 20 -15.25 0.34 14.89
C PHE A 20 -16.31 0.08 13.79
N PRO A 21 -15.96 0.25 12.51
CA PRO A 21 -16.93 0.12 11.42
C PRO A 21 -17.34 -1.34 11.24
N ARG A 22 -18.65 -1.60 11.17
CA ARG A 22 -19.23 -2.93 10.94
C ARG A 22 -19.44 -3.25 9.46
N THR A 23 -19.33 -2.24 8.60
CA THR A 23 -19.45 -2.37 7.14
C THR A 23 -18.46 -1.46 6.44
N VAL A 24 -18.13 -1.79 5.18
CA VAL A 24 -17.26 -0.96 4.33
C VAL A 24 -17.83 0.45 4.15
N LEU A 25 -19.15 0.60 4.00
CA LEU A 25 -19.78 1.92 3.91
C LEU A 25 -19.55 2.75 5.18
N GLN A 26 -19.74 2.15 6.36
CA GLN A 26 -19.53 2.84 7.64
C GLN A 26 -18.08 3.28 7.81
N PHE A 27 -17.12 2.48 7.34
CA PHE A 27 -15.70 2.85 7.34
C PHE A 27 -15.46 4.16 6.56
N TRP A 28 -16.02 4.29 5.36
CA TRP A 28 -15.85 5.50 4.54
C TRP A 28 -16.52 6.75 5.13
N LEU A 29 -17.46 6.57 6.06
CA LEU A 29 -18.13 7.67 6.77
C LEU A 29 -17.43 8.07 8.07
N LEU A 30 -16.34 7.41 8.46
CA LEU A 30 -15.58 7.78 9.65
C LEU A 30 -15.05 9.21 9.53
N THR A 31 -15.23 9.98 10.61
CA THR A 31 -14.72 11.34 10.75
C THR A 31 -13.26 11.35 11.19
N ASP A 32 -12.59 12.49 11.05
CA ASP A 32 -11.21 12.67 11.51
C ASP A 32 -11.06 12.32 13.01
N ALA A 33 -11.96 12.83 13.85
CA ALA A 33 -11.98 12.56 15.28
C ALA A 33 -12.17 11.06 15.60
N GLN A 34 -13.03 10.36 14.83
CA GLN A 34 -13.23 8.92 15.02
C GLN A 34 -11.98 8.12 14.62
N LEU A 35 -11.29 8.52 13.55
CA LEU A 35 -10.04 7.91 13.12
C LEU A 35 -8.91 8.12 14.14
N GLU A 36 -8.77 9.33 14.68
CA GLU A 36 -7.82 9.62 15.76
C GLU A 36 -8.10 8.80 17.03
N SER A 37 -9.37 8.65 17.38
CA SER A 37 -9.80 7.82 18.52
C SER A 37 -9.44 6.35 18.29
N LEU A 38 -9.74 5.80 17.10
CA LEU A 38 -9.36 4.43 16.71
C LEU A 38 -7.85 4.22 16.75
N ALA A 39 -7.07 5.14 16.17
CA ALA A 39 -5.61 5.03 16.15
C ALA A 39 -4.99 5.09 17.54
N THR A 40 -5.55 5.89 18.44
CA THR A 40 -5.13 5.95 19.84
C THR A 40 -5.46 4.64 20.57
N PHE A 41 -6.69 4.16 20.42
CA PHE A 41 -7.18 2.93 21.06
C PHE A 41 -6.36 1.69 20.66
N TYR A 42 -5.99 1.56 19.39
CA TYR A 42 -5.19 0.45 18.89
C TYR A 42 -3.66 0.71 18.92
N HIS A 43 -3.19 1.64 19.75
CA HIS A 43 -1.77 1.94 19.94
C HIS A 43 -1.02 2.38 18.66
N GLN A 44 -1.71 2.83 17.61
CA GLN A 44 -1.08 3.24 16.36
C GLN A 44 -0.65 4.72 16.39
N ARG A 45 -1.39 5.57 17.12
CA ARG A 45 -1.06 7.01 17.27
C ARG A 45 0.12 7.27 18.20
N SER A 46 0.12 6.60 19.35
CA SER A 46 1.18 6.70 20.36
C SER A 46 1.88 5.35 20.43
N PRO A 47 2.97 5.16 19.67
CA PRO A 47 3.65 3.87 19.61
C PRO A 47 4.02 3.34 20.99
N SER A 48 3.79 2.06 21.19
CA SER A 48 4.05 1.30 22.41
C SER A 48 4.57 -0.09 22.01
N PRO A 49 5.00 -0.93 22.96
CA PRO A 49 5.41 -2.30 22.66
C PRO A 49 4.34 -3.15 21.92
N TRP A 50 3.07 -2.75 22.00
CA TRP A 50 1.94 -3.44 21.37
C TRP A 50 1.72 -3.04 19.90
N SER A 51 2.21 -1.88 19.48
CA SER A 51 1.86 -1.29 18.18
C SER A 51 2.26 -2.19 17.01
N ALA A 52 3.45 -2.80 17.10
CA ALA A 52 4.00 -3.69 16.08
C ALA A 52 3.44 -5.13 16.14
N GLN A 53 2.64 -5.46 17.15
CA GLN A 53 2.07 -6.79 17.33
C GLN A 53 0.71 -6.95 16.64
N TYR A 54 0.12 -5.87 16.16
CA TYR A 54 -1.08 -5.94 15.31
C TYR A 54 -0.72 -6.54 13.95
N PRO A 55 -1.67 -7.19 13.23
CA PRO A 55 -1.38 -7.85 11.96
C PRO A 55 -0.80 -6.93 10.87
N CYS A 56 -1.30 -5.69 10.82
CA CYS A 56 -0.93 -4.71 9.80
C CYS A 56 -0.58 -3.37 10.48
N PRO A 57 0.54 -3.26 11.20
CA PRO A 57 0.87 -2.03 11.93
C PRO A 57 1.08 -0.86 10.95
N VAL A 58 0.70 0.34 11.37
CA VAL A 58 0.84 1.55 10.55
C VAL A 58 1.52 2.68 11.33
N VAL A 59 2.32 3.47 10.62
CA VAL A 59 2.84 4.73 11.17
C VAL A 59 1.71 5.76 11.09
N TRP A 60 1.08 6.05 12.22
CA TRP A 60 0.02 7.06 12.26
C TRP A 60 0.58 8.48 12.24
N ARG A 61 -0.14 9.41 11.63
CA ARG A 61 0.21 10.83 11.53
C ARG A 61 -1.04 11.69 11.60
N SER A 62 -1.16 12.49 12.66
CA SER A 62 -2.35 13.31 12.91
C SER A 62 -2.44 14.56 12.03
N ASP A 63 -1.33 14.96 11.39
CA ASP A 63 -1.22 16.12 10.51
C ASP A 63 -1.65 15.84 9.06
N LEU A 64 -1.98 14.59 8.73
CA LEU A 64 -2.40 14.20 7.39
C LEU A 64 -3.87 14.55 7.11
N PRO A 65 -4.25 14.73 5.83
CA PRO A 65 -5.64 14.93 5.47
C PRO A 65 -6.49 13.68 5.77
N LEU A 66 -7.80 13.87 5.91
CA LEU A 66 -8.77 12.84 6.27
C LEU A 66 -8.66 11.58 5.39
N GLU A 67 -8.52 11.75 4.07
CA GLU A 67 -8.45 10.63 3.12
C GLU A 67 -7.21 9.75 3.35
N GLU A 68 -6.07 10.37 3.68
CA GLU A 68 -4.84 9.65 3.96
C GLU A 68 -4.91 8.93 5.32
N LYS A 69 -5.56 9.54 6.33
CA LYS A 69 -5.86 8.86 7.60
C LYS A 69 -6.78 7.65 7.38
N ARG A 70 -7.77 7.76 6.50
CA ARG A 70 -8.63 6.63 6.11
C ARG A 70 -7.82 5.53 5.46
N ARG A 71 -6.94 5.82 4.49
CA ARG A 71 -6.06 4.81 3.87
C ARG A 71 -5.20 4.08 4.90
N ARG A 72 -4.58 4.80 5.83
CA ARG A 72 -3.80 4.18 6.93
C ARG A 72 -4.65 3.29 7.82
N MET A 73 -5.82 3.77 8.24
CA MET A 73 -6.75 2.96 9.05
C MET A 73 -7.26 1.75 8.27
N GLY A 74 -7.55 1.90 6.97
CA GLY A 74 -7.98 0.83 6.08
C GLY A 74 -6.92 -0.27 5.98
N LYS A 75 -5.65 0.11 5.76
CA LYS A 75 -4.52 -0.84 5.80
C LYS A 75 -4.44 -1.54 7.15
N PHE A 76 -4.55 -0.79 8.24
CA PHE A 76 -4.46 -1.31 9.60
C PHE A 76 -5.52 -2.39 9.89
N ILE A 77 -6.76 -2.21 9.43
CA ILE A 77 -7.86 -3.17 9.61
C ILE A 77 -7.95 -4.22 8.50
N GLY A 78 -7.04 -4.21 7.52
CA GLY A 78 -6.96 -5.21 6.45
C GLY A 78 -7.87 -4.98 5.24
N LEU A 79 -8.29 -3.74 4.97
CA LEU A 79 -9.00 -3.40 3.72
C LEU A 79 -8.05 -3.35 2.53
N ARG A 80 -8.46 -3.95 1.42
CA ARG A 80 -7.74 -3.88 0.15
C ARG A 80 -7.84 -2.49 -0.48
N GLY A 81 -6.81 -2.09 -1.23
CA GLY A 81 -6.77 -0.79 -1.93
C GLY A 81 -6.51 0.41 -1.02
N CYS A 82 -6.18 0.15 0.25
CA CYS A 82 -5.78 1.15 1.23
C CYS A 82 -4.26 1.18 1.46
N ASP A 83 -3.50 0.56 0.55
CA ASP A 83 -2.05 0.49 0.62
C ASP A 83 -1.46 1.91 0.64
N VAL A 84 -0.85 2.25 1.77
CA VAL A 84 -0.05 3.46 1.92
C VAL A 84 1.39 3.10 1.60
N ASP A 85 1.77 3.35 0.37
CA ASP A 85 3.17 3.35 -0.02
C ASP A 85 3.83 4.54 0.67
N VAL A 86 4.66 4.24 1.68
CA VAL A 86 5.48 5.24 2.40
C VAL A 86 6.36 6.04 1.42
N ALA A 87 6.55 5.53 0.21
CA ALA A 87 7.33 6.12 -0.87
C ALA A 87 6.67 7.32 -1.59
N VAL A 88 5.35 7.55 -1.51
CA VAL A 88 4.67 8.53 -2.39
C VAL A 88 4.69 9.96 -1.82
N HIS A 89 5.02 10.15 -0.53
CA HIS A 89 5.03 11.48 0.11
C HIS A 89 6.33 12.27 -0.08
N HIS A 90 7.32 11.77 -0.81
CA HIS A 90 8.41 12.60 -1.28
C HIS A 90 8.00 13.21 -2.64
N PRO A 91 7.94 14.55 -2.80
CA PRO A 91 7.51 15.18 -4.04
C PRO A 91 8.39 14.84 -5.27
N GLY A 92 9.51 14.13 -5.08
CA GLY A 92 10.32 13.56 -6.17
C GLY A 92 9.93 12.15 -6.63
N ASN A 93 8.97 11.47 -5.99
CA ASN A 93 8.81 10.02 -6.14
C ASN A 93 7.50 9.56 -6.81
N VAL A 94 6.63 10.50 -7.20
CA VAL A 94 5.58 10.19 -8.19
C VAL A 94 6.19 9.68 -9.50
N ALA A 95 7.38 10.17 -9.86
CA ALA A 95 8.15 9.65 -10.99
C ALA A 95 8.55 8.19 -10.80
N ALA A 96 8.97 7.75 -9.60
CA ALA A 96 9.34 6.36 -9.37
C ALA A 96 8.13 5.41 -9.30
N ALA A 97 6.97 5.86 -8.83
CA ALA A 97 5.74 5.06 -8.88
C ALA A 97 5.22 4.91 -10.32
N ILE A 98 5.35 5.95 -11.15
CA ILE A 98 5.10 5.90 -12.59
C ILE A 98 6.15 5.02 -13.30
N MET A 99 7.43 5.12 -12.91
CA MET A 99 8.54 4.33 -13.47
C MET A 99 8.61 2.88 -12.95
N GLY A 100 7.97 2.56 -11.82
CA GLY A 100 7.88 1.20 -11.26
C GLY A 100 6.95 0.29 -12.06
N ALA A 101 6.02 0.88 -12.81
CA ALA A 101 5.45 0.26 -14.01
C ALA A 101 6.45 0.48 -15.15
N GLY A 102 7.47 -0.39 -15.24
CA GLY A 102 8.64 -0.23 -16.09
C GLY A 102 8.35 0.32 -17.49
N VAL A 103 8.52 1.63 -17.65
CA VAL A 103 8.73 2.25 -18.96
C VAL A 103 10.21 2.06 -19.25
N ARG A 104 10.54 1.01 -20.02
CA ARG A 104 11.88 0.84 -20.58
C ARG A 104 12.20 2.07 -21.44
N SER A 105 13.40 2.63 -21.30
CA SER A 105 13.78 3.77 -22.14
C SER A 105 13.87 3.33 -23.60
N GLU A 106 13.71 4.28 -24.53
CA GLU A 106 13.87 4.00 -25.97
C GLU A 106 15.25 3.41 -26.29
N ASP A 107 16.29 3.85 -25.57
CA ASP A 107 17.65 3.32 -25.68
C ASP A 107 17.73 1.86 -25.21
N ASP A 108 17.08 1.50 -24.10
CA ASP A 108 17.04 0.10 -23.61
C ASP A 108 16.36 -0.82 -24.62
N ILE A 109 15.28 -0.34 -25.24
CA ILE A 109 14.52 -1.09 -26.25
C ILE A 109 15.38 -1.28 -27.52
N ALA A 110 16.12 -0.24 -27.93
CA ALA A 110 16.99 -0.29 -29.09
C ALA A 110 18.17 -1.25 -28.90
N ASP A 111 18.79 -1.25 -27.71
CA ASP A 111 19.90 -2.15 -27.40
C ASP A 111 19.44 -3.61 -27.27
N GLU A 112 18.27 -3.87 -26.67
CA GLU A 112 17.67 -5.21 -26.64
C GLU A 112 17.36 -5.72 -28.05
N ALA A 113 16.81 -4.86 -28.93
CA ALA A 113 16.56 -5.20 -30.32
C ALA A 113 17.85 -5.51 -31.11
N ARG A 114 18.94 -4.76 -30.87
CA ARG A 114 20.26 -5.04 -31.47
C ARG A 114 20.83 -6.37 -31.02
N LEU A 115 20.73 -6.68 -29.73
CA LEU A 115 21.20 -7.95 -29.17
C LEU A 115 20.38 -9.13 -29.72
N ALA A 116 19.07 -8.98 -29.82
CA ALA A 116 18.18 -9.98 -30.40
C ALA A 116 18.48 -10.23 -31.90
N ALA A 117 18.72 -9.17 -32.67
CA ALA A 117 19.10 -9.29 -34.09
C ALA A 117 20.46 -9.99 -34.27
N ALA A 118 21.43 -9.68 -33.40
CA ALA A 118 22.72 -10.35 -33.42
C ALA A 118 22.62 -11.84 -33.07
N ASP A 119 21.80 -12.21 -32.08
CA ASP A 119 21.59 -13.61 -31.71
C ASP A 119 20.85 -14.38 -32.81
N GLU A 120 19.87 -13.77 -33.48
CA GLU A 120 19.19 -14.36 -34.64
C GLU A 120 20.18 -14.62 -35.79
N GLU A 121 21.09 -13.68 -36.08
CA GLU A 121 22.10 -13.84 -37.13
C GLU A 121 23.11 -14.96 -36.81
N VAL A 122 23.51 -15.07 -35.54
CA VAL A 122 24.36 -16.17 -35.05
C VAL A 122 23.64 -17.52 -35.16
N TRP A 123 22.36 -17.57 -34.78
CA TRP A 123 21.53 -18.78 -34.92
C TRP A 123 21.35 -19.17 -36.38
N ARG A 124 21.10 -18.22 -37.26
CA ARG A 124 20.95 -18.44 -38.70
C ARG A 124 22.21 -19.06 -39.30
N ARG A 125 23.38 -18.56 -38.91
CA ARG A 125 24.69 -19.07 -39.34
C ARG A 125 25.01 -20.46 -38.79
N LYS A 126 24.49 -20.81 -37.61
CA LYS A 126 24.56 -22.18 -37.07
C LYS A 126 23.62 -23.15 -37.80
N LEU A 127 22.44 -22.69 -38.23
CA LEU A 127 21.41 -23.49 -38.88
C LEU A 127 21.62 -23.66 -40.40
N SER A 128 22.50 -22.88 -41.03
CA SER A 128 22.86 -23.01 -42.45
C SER A 128 24.38 -23.04 -42.63
N PRO A 129 25.02 -24.22 -42.50
CA PRO A 129 26.48 -24.33 -42.52
C PRO A 129 27.13 -24.28 -43.92
N TRP A 130 26.35 -24.03 -44.99
CA TRP A 130 26.82 -24.05 -46.39
C TRP A 130 26.07 -23.04 -47.23
#